data_AF-A0A368NP12-F1
#
_entry.id   AF-A0A368NP12-F1
#
_cell.length_a   1.000
_cell.length_b   1.000
_cell.length_c   1.000
_cell.angle_alpha   90.00
_cell.angle_beta   90.00
_cell.angle_gamma   90.00
#
_symmetry.space_group_name_H-M   'P 1'
#
loop_
_entity.id
_entity.type
_entity.pdbx_description
1 polymer ?
#
loop_
_entity_poly.entity_id
_entity_poly.type
_entity_poly.pdbx_seq_one_letter_code
_entity_poly.pdbx_strand_id
1 'polypeptide(L)'
;MEWRREYVIQRYEQLAKSLRVCQPISFDGVSKTSPSVSSKHALWAISHAVAKGDEAAIKIAKQFVLADVYFHYSGFIRATMARRLKSANLSLHDREELREGLYKLFYSGQFGPEYKEFCRLLRRIGLGHMKEKYKELGNMGGKQVKLLNYLTAAT
;
A
#
# COMPACT_ATOMS: atom_id res chain seq x y z
N MET A 1 -4.28 -12.14 -8.67
CA MET A 1 -4.56 -12.55 -7.27
C MET A 1 -5.78 -11.77 -6.80
N GLU A 2 -6.83 -12.45 -6.37
CA GLU A 2 -8.09 -11.79 -5.99
C GLU A 2 -8.08 -11.46 -4.49
N TRP A 3 -8.25 -10.18 -4.15
CA TRP A 3 -8.25 -9.67 -2.77
C TRP A 3 -9.58 -9.94 -2.06
N ARG A 4 -10.00 -11.21 -2.03
CA ARG A 4 -11.18 -11.68 -1.31
C ARG A 4 -10.93 -11.70 0.20
N ARG A 5 -12.01 -11.55 0.99
CA ARG A 5 -12.00 -11.61 2.45
C ARG A 5 -11.19 -12.81 2.96
N GLU A 6 -11.48 -14.01 2.47
CA GLU A 6 -10.87 -15.26 2.91
C GLU A 6 -9.36 -15.24 2.66
N TYR A 7 -8.93 -14.75 1.49
CA TYR A 7 -7.53 -14.59 1.17
C TYR A 7 -6.83 -13.60 2.11
N VAL A 8 -7.44 -12.44 2.37
CA VAL A 8 -6.87 -11.41 3.26
C VAL A 8 -6.68 -11.97 4.68
N ILE A 9 -7.70 -12.64 5.21
CA ILE A 9 -7.67 -13.22 6.56
C ILE A 9 -6.62 -14.33 6.63
N GLN A 10 -6.67 -15.30 5.72
CA GLN A 10 -5.73 -16.42 5.72
C GLN A 10 -4.28 -15.92 5.56
N ARG A 11 -4.05 -14.96 4.66
CA ARG A 11 -2.72 -14.37 4.47
C ARG A 11 -2.25 -13.65 5.72
N TYR A 12 -3.14 -12.95 6.42
CA TYR A 12 -2.81 -12.28 7.67
C TYR A 12 -2.44 -13.28 8.75
N GLU A 13 -3.23 -14.33 8.96
CA GLU A 13 -2.96 -15.36 9.97
C GLU A 13 -1.61 -16.05 9.73
N GLN A 14 -1.30 -16.38 8.47
CA GLN A 14 0.01 -16.93 8.09
C GLN A 14 1.16 -15.97 8.45
N LEU A 15 1.01 -14.69 8.14
CA LEU A 15 2.02 -13.67 8.43
C LEU A 15 2.14 -13.41 9.93
N ALA A 16 1.03 -13.28 10.65
CA ALA A 16 0.99 -13.06 12.08
C ALA A 16 1.65 -14.22 12.84
N LYS A 17 1.39 -15.46 12.41
CA LYS A 17 2.06 -16.65 12.97
C LYS A 17 3.56 -16.65 12.70
N SER A 18 3.97 -16.39 11.46
CA SER A 18 5.40 -16.42 11.09
C SER A 18 6.22 -15.29 11.72
N LEU A 19 5.62 -14.11 11.90
CA LEU A 19 6.23 -12.94 12.54
C LEU A 19 6.05 -12.90 14.06
N ARG A 20 5.33 -13.88 14.64
CA ARG A 20 5.02 -13.94 16.08
C ARG A 20 4.38 -12.65 16.61
N VAL A 21 3.43 -12.10 15.86
CA VAL A 21 2.67 -10.91 16.28
C VAL A 21 1.98 -11.23 17.62
N CYS A 22 2.34 -10.46 18.67
CA CYS A 22 1.91 -10.75 20.04
C CYS A 22 0.40 -10.53 20.28
N GLN A 23 -0.22 -9.64 19.50
CA GLN A 23 -1.65 -9.34 19.59
C GLN A 23 -2.24 -9.31 18.17
N PRO A 24 -2.51 -10.48 17.57
CA PRO A 24 -3.13 -10.53 16.26
C PRO A 24 -4.53 -9.92 16.30
N ILE A 25 -4.93 -9.24 15.23
CA ILE A 25 -6.28 -8.69 15.15
C ILE A 25 -7.31 -9.81 14.99
N SER A 26 -8.45 -9.66 15.65
CA SER A 26 -9.62 -10.50 15.40
C SER A 26 -10.40 -9.99 14.19
N PHE A 27 -10.88 -10.93 13.37
CA PHE A 27 -11.79 -10.68 12.26
C PHE A 27 -13.24 -11.10 12.57
N ASP A 28 -13.57 -11.42 13.82
CA ASP A 28 -14.88 -11.98 14.21
C ASP A 28 -16.05 -11.02 13.92
N GLY A 29 -15.77 -9.71 13.90
CA GLY A 29 -16.73 -8.66 13.54
C GLY A 29 -16.77 -8.31 12.04
N VAL A 30 -15.96 -8.95 11.19
CA VAL A 30 -15.98 -8.69 9.75
C VAL A 30 -17.17 -9.38 9.13
N SER A 31 -18.21 -8.58 8.88
CA SER A 31 -19.48 -8.97 8.25
C SER A 31 -19.28 -9.94 7.07
N LYS A 32 -20.08 -11.01 7.05
CA LYS A 32 -20.16 -12.01 5.96
C LYS A 32 -21.22 -11.64 4.92
N THR A 33 -21.38 -10.35 4.63
CA THR A 33 -22.27 -9.87 3.56
C THR A 33 -21.68 -10.18 2.18
N SER A 34 -22.18 -9.55 1.12
CA SER A 34 -21.69 -9.78 -0.24
C SER A 34 -20.15 -9.75 -0.33
N PRO A 35 -19.53 -10.52 -1.25
CA PRO A 35 -18.08 -10.72 -1.27
C PRO A 35 -17.25 -9.42 -1.31
N SER A 36 -17.72 -8.40 -2.03
CA SER A 36 -17.05 -7.11 -2.13
C SER A 36 -17.09 -6.31 -0.82
N VAL A 37 -18.21 -6.34 -0.10
CA VAL A 37 -18.39 -5.67 1.19
C VAL A 37 -17.57 -6.39 2.27
N SER A 38 -17.61 -7.72 2.25
CA SER A 38 -16.80 -8.59 3.11
C SER A 38 -15.29 -8.32 2.96
N SER A 39 -14.79 -8.22 1.72
CA SER A 39 -13.38 -7.96 1.44
C SER A 39 -12.96 -6.56 1.87
N LYS A 40 -13.82 -5.56 1.64
CA LYS A 40 -13.62 -4.20 2.12
C LYS A 40 -13.42 -4.16 3.64
N HIS A 41 -14.30 -4.80 4.42
CA HIS A 41 -14.20 -4.80 5.88
C HIS A 41 -12.91 -5.46 6.39
N ALA A 42 -12.48 -6.57 5.79
CA ALA A 42 -11.19 -7.19 6.12
C ALA A 42 -10.02 -6.23 5.87
N LEU A 43 -9.99 -5.56 4.71
CA LEU A 43 -8.95 -4.58 4.38
C LEU A 43 -8.99 -3.34 5.27
N TRP A 44 -10.17 -2.93 5.76
CA TRP A 44 -10.30 -1.88 6.77
C TRP A 44 -9.69 -2.28 8.10
N ALA A 45 -9.96 -3.49 8.58
CA ALA A 45 -9.36 -4.01 9.80
C ALA A 45 -7.81 -4.03 9.69
N ILE A 46 -7.28 -4.48 8.54
CA ILE A 46 -5.85 -4.40 8.23
C ILE A 46 -5.35 -2.95 8.31
N SER A 47 -6.04 -2.00 7.69
CA SER A 47 -5.62 -0.59 7.74
C SER A 47 -5.58 -0.03 9.17
N HIS A 48 -6.47 -0.46 10.07
CA HIS A 48 -6.42 -0.06 11.47
C HIS A 48 -5.25 -0.70 12.21
N ALA A 49 -4.94 -1.96 11.91
CA ALA A 49 -3.81 -2.68 12.47
C ALA A 49 -2.46 -2.06 12.06
N VAL A 50 -2.32 -1.61 10.80
CA VAL A 50 -1.14 -0.85 10.34
C VAL A 50 -0.92 0.40 11.18
N ALA A 51 -1.98 1.12 11.53
CA ALA A 51 -1.88 2.32 12.37
C ALA A 51 -1.38 2.00 13.79
N LYS A 52 -1.54 0.76 14.25
CA LYS A 52 -1.06 0.25 15.55
C LYS A 52 0.35 -0.37 15.47
N GLY A 53 0.98 -0.40 14.29
CA GLY A 53 2.31 -0.97 14.11
C GLY A 53 2.34 -2.49 13.95
N ASP A 54 1.21 -3.13 13.61
CA ASP A 54 1.18 -4.57 13.35
C ASP A 54 1.98 -4.92 12.09
N GLU A 55 3.05 -5.70 12.25
CA GLU A 55 3.97 -6.05 11.16
C GLU A 55 3.32 -6.91 10.07
N ALA A 56 2.43 -7.83 10.44
CA ALA A 56 1.71 -8.66 9.47
C ALA A 56 0.75 -7.79 8.63
N ALA A 57 0.06 -6.86 9.29
CA ALA A 57 -0.80 -5.90 8.61
C ALA A 57 -0.01 -4.95 7.70
N ILE A 58 1.18 -4.49 8.11
CA ILE A 58 2.07 -3.68 7.27
C ILE A 58 2.43 -4.44 5.99
N LYS A 59 2.81 -5.72 6.09
CA LYS A 59 3.12 -6.55 4.92
C LYS A 59 1.93 -6.68 3.98
N ILE A 60 0.73 -6.93 4.49
CA ILE A 60 -0.49 -6.99 3.67
C ILE A 60 -0.79 -5.65 3.02
N ALA A 61 -0.70 -4.55 3.76
CA ALA A 61 -0.96 -3.23 3.22
C ALA A 61 0.00 -2.86 2.10
N LYS A 62 1.29 -3.22 2.21
CA LYS A 62 2.25 -3.07 1.11
C LYS A 62 1.82 -3.87 -0.11
N GLN A 63 1.52 -5.16 0.07
CA GLN A 63 1.07 -6.03 -1.02
C GLN A 63 -0.19 -5.47 -1.71
N PHE A 64 -1.16 -4.97 -0.94
CA PHE A 64 -2.40 -4.40 -1.48
C PHE A 64 -2.19 -3.08 -2.21
N VAL A 65 -1.36 -2.19 -1.65
CA VAL A 65 -1.01 -0.92 -2.29
C VAL A 65 -0.32 -1.14 -3.62
N LEU A 66 0.55 -2.15 -3.72
CA LEU A 66 1.32 -2.46 -4.92
C LEU A 66 0.59 -3.35 -5.94
N ALA A 67 -0.51 -3.99 -5.54
CA ALA A 67 -1.24 -4.87 -6.41
C ALA A 67 -2.05 -4.11 -7.48
N ASP A 68 -2.18 -4.74 -8.65
CA ASP A 68 -3.08 -4.30 -9.70
C ASP A 68 -4.51 -4.76 -9.37
N VAL A 69 -5.27 -3.91 -8.66
CA VAL A 69 -6.60 -4.25 -8.14
C VAL A 69 -7.67 -3.27 -8.57
N TYR A 70 -8.66 -3.78 -9.30
CA TYR A 70 -9.83 -3.03 -9.74
C TYR A 70 -11.11 -3.65 -9.18
N PHE A 71 -11.60 -3.10 -8.07
CA PHE A 71 -12.95 -3.35 -7.56
C PHE A 71 -13.49 -2.09 -6.87
N HIS A 72 -14.80 -2.05 -6.61
CA HIS A 72 -15.43 -0.90 -5.97
C HIS A 72 -14.75 -0.53 -4.64
N TYR A 73 -14.41 0.75 -4.47
CA TYR A 73 -13.62 1.30 -3.35
C TYR A 73 -12.14 0.92 -3.27
N SER A 74 -11.57 0.11 -4.18
CA SER A 74 -10.16 -0.31 -4.09
C SER A 74 -9.21 0.89 -4.03
N GLY A 75 -9.43 1.94 -4.84
CA GLY A 75 -8.64 3.18 -4.82
C GLY A 75 -8.70 3.90 -3.47
N PHE A 76 -9.88 3.99 -2.83
CA PHE A 76 -10.01 4.63 -1.52
C PHE A 76 -9.29 3.86 -0.41
N ILE A 77 -9.37 2.52 -0.45
CA ILE A 77 -8.67 1.66 0.50
C ILE A 77 -7.16 1.75 0.28
N ARG A 78 -6.68 1.70 -0.98
CA ARG A 78 -5.25 1.87 -1.31
C ARG A 78 -4.72 3.22 -0.84
N ALA A 79 -5.46 4.30 -1.07
CA ALA A 79 -5.10 5.63 -0.57
C ALA A 79 -5.01 5.67 0.96
N THR A 80 -5.95 5.01 1.65
CA THR A 80 -5.93 4.93 3.12
C THR A 80 -4.76 4.11 3.62
N MET A 81 -4.48 2.95 3.04
CA MET A 81 -3.32 2.13 3.40
C MET A 81 -2.00 2.87 3.14
N ALA A 82 -1.85 3.57 2.01
CA ALA A 82 -0.68 4.38 1.75
C ALA A 82 -0.46 5.48 2.81
N ARG A 83 -1.54 6.13 3.27
CA ARG A 83 -1.47 7.09 4.39
C ARG A 83 -1.00 6.45 5.69
N ARG A 84 -1.47 5.23 5.98
CA ARG A 84 -1.06 4.50 7.19
C ARG A 84 0.40 4.05 7.10
N LEU A 85 0.81 3.47 5.97
CA LEU A 85 2.20 3.07 5.70
C LEU A 85 3.17 4.25 5.82
N LYS A 86 2.77 5.45 5.37
CA LYS A 86 3.59 6.66 5.51
C LYS A 86 3.94 6.97 6.97
N SER A 87 3.08 6.61 7.91
CA SER A 87 3.27 6.86 9.34
C SER A 87 3.79 5.64 10.08
N ALA A 88 3.89 4.48 9.42
CA ALA A 88 4.35 3.25 10.02
C ALA A 88 5.88 3.19 10.12
N ASN A 89 6.39 2.41 11.08
CA ASN A 89 7.81 2.11 11.22
C ASN A 89 8.21 1.07 10.17
N LEU A 90 8.53 1.53 8.96
CA LEU A 90 8.96 0.68 7.87
C LEU A 90 10.46 0.37 7.96
N SER A 91 10.82 -0.91 7.87
CA SER A 91 12.20 -1.37 7.74
C SER A 91 12.85 -0.85 6.45
N LEU A 92 14.18 -0.92 6.34
CA LEU A 92 14.87 -0.53 5.10
C LEU A 92 14.40 -1.37 3.91
N HIS A 93 14.28 -2.68 4.12
CA HIS A 93 13.77 -3.61 3.12
C HIS A 93 12.34 -3.26 2.70
N ASP A 94 11.45 -2.92 3.64
CA ASP A 94 10.07 -2.52 3.29
C ASP A 94 10.02 -1.26 2.43
N ARG A 95 10.92 -0.30 2.70
CA ARG A 95 11.02 0.93 1.92
C ARG A 95 11.52 0.65 0.51
N GLU A 96 12.45 -0.29 0.35
CA GLU A 96 12.96 -0.69 -0.97
C GLU A 96 11.88 -1.36 -1.81
N GLU A 97 11.17 -2.34 -1.26
CA GLU A 97 10.05 -2.98 -1.97
C GLU A 97 8.96 -1.98 -2.37
N LEU A 98 8.67 -1.00 -1.50
CA LEU A 98 7.72 0.06 -1.82
C LEU A 98 8.21 0.99 -2.93
N ARG A 99 9.49 1.37 -2.96
CA ARG A 99 10.05 2.21 -4.04
C ARG A 99 9.94 1.48 -5.37
N GLU A 100 10.37 0.23 -5.43
CA GLU A 100 10.33 -0.56 -6.65
C GLU A 100 8.89 -0.79 -7.14
N GLY A 101 8.00 -1.17 -6.22
CA GLY A 101 6.60 -1.40 -6.56
C GLY A 101 5.88 -0.14 -7.02
N LEU A 102 6.07 0.99 -6.33
CA LEU A 102 5.47 2.27 -6.73
C LEU A 102 6.05 2.75 -8.05
N TYR A 103 7.34 2.55 -8.31
CA TYR A 103 7.95 2.84 -9.61
C TYR A 103 7.23 2.10 -10.73
N LYS A 104 7.01 0.79 -10.58
CA LYS A 104 6.29 -0.03 -11.58
C LYS A 104 4.88 0.49 -11.83
N LEU A 105 4.14 0.86 -10.78
CA LEU A 105 2.80 1.45 -10.89
C LEU A 105 2.81 2.80 -11.62
N PHE A 106 3.78 3.66 -11.34
CA PHE A 106 3.88 4.96 -12.02
C PHE A 106 4.33 4.82 -13.48
N TYR A 107 5.24 3.89 -13.73
CA TYR A 107 5.71 3.56 -15.08
C TYR A 107 4.56 3.04 -15.95
N SER A 108 3.70 2.15 -15.41
CA SER A 108 2.56 1.62 -16.15
C SER A 108 1.42 2.62 -16.35
N GLY A 109 1.42 3.76 -15.64
CA GLY A 109 0.32 4.71 -15.67
C GLY A 109 -0.96 4.23 -14.95
N GLN A 110 -0.93 3.06 -14.32
CA GLN A 110 -2.08 2.41 -13.69
C GLN A 110 -2.28 2.90 -12.26
N PHE A 111 -2.66 4.17 -12.13
CA PHE A 111 -2.96 4.78 -10.83
C PHE A 111 -4.17 5.71 -10.91
N GLY A 112 -5.06 5.54 -9.94
CA GLY A 112 -6.29 6.30 -9.80
C GLY A 112 -6.16 7.49 -8.84
N PRO A 113 -7.24 7.80 -8.10
CA PRO A 113 -7.27 8.87 -7.10
C PRO A 113 -6.21 8.73 -5.98
N GLU A 114 -5.72 7.52 -5.73
CA GLU A 114 -4.71 7.19 -4.71
C GLU A 114 -3.32 7.75 -5.02
N TYR A 115 -3.08 8.21 -6.26
CA TYR A 115 -1.81 8.74 -6.73
C TYR A 115 -1.14 9.73 -5.77
N LYS A 116 -1.91 10.70 -5.25
CA LYS A 116 -1.39 11.73 -4.35
C LYS A 116 -0.84 11.13 -3.05
N GLU A 117 -1.48 10.08 -2.54
CA GLU A 117 -1.03 9.41 -1.31
C GLU A 117 0.19 8.52 -1.57
N PHE A 118 0.32 7.95 -2.77
CA PHE A 118 1.53 7.23 -3.18
C PHE A 118 2.73 8.18 -3.29
N CYS A 119 2.54 9.37 -3.87
CA CYS A 119 3.57 10.40 -3.92
C CYS A 119 4.02 10.82 -2.51
N ARG A 120 3.07 10.98 -1.58
CA ARG A 120 3.34 11.32 -0.18
C ARG A 120 4.09 10.23 0.56
N LEU A 121 3.71 8.97 0.33
CA LEU A 121 4.41 7.81 0.86
C LEU A 121 5.85 7.75 0.33
N LEU A 122 6.03 7.89 -0.98
CA LEU A 122 7.34 7.86 -1.63
C LEU A 122 8.25 8.98 -1.11
N ARG A 123 7.71 10.20 -0.96
CA ARG A 123 8.45 11.33 -0.37
C ARG A 123 8.93 11.01 1.04
N ARG A 124 8.09 10.38 1.86
CA ARG A 124 8.42 10.02 3.25
C ARG A 124 9.51 8.95 3.34
N ILE A 125 9.47 7.94 2.47
CA ILE A 125 10.46 6.85 2.46
C ILE A 125 11.74 7.20 1.68
N GLY A 126 11.70 8.27 0.89
CA GLY A 126 12.78 8.72 0.01
C GLY A 126 12.95 7.84 -1.22
N LEU A 127 13.68 8.35 -2.23
CA LEU A 127 13.91 7.63 -3.50
C LEU A 127 15.03 6.59 -3.41
N GLY A 128 15.97 6.74 -2.47
CA GLY A 128 17.09 5.83 -2.31
C GLY A 128 17.87 5.62 -3.62
N HIS A 129 18.25 4.38 -3.90
CA HIS A 129 18.97 3.99 -5.11
C HIS A 129 18.14 4.15 -6.40
N MET A 130 16.81 4.32 -6.29
CA MET A 130 15.91 4.45 -7.45
C MET A 130 15.83 5.89 -7.99
N LYS A 131 16.59 6.84 -7.42
CA LYS A 131 16.49 8.28 -7.75
C LYS A 131 16.56 8.56 -9.25
N GLU A 132 17.50 7.95 -9.98
CA GLU A 132 17.67 8.20 -11.41
C GLU A 132 16.49 7.64 -12.23
N LYS A 133 16.01 6.44 -11.92
CA LYS A 133 14.81 5.86 -12.55
C LYS A 133 13.59 6.77 -12.38
N TYR A 134 13.40 7.36 -11.20
CA TYR A 134 12.31 8.30 -10.97
C TYR A 134 12.44 9.61 -11.75
N LYS A 135 13.66 10.05 -12.07
CA LYS A 135 13.87 11.20 -12.97
C LYS A 135 13.47 10.85 -14.41
N GLU A 136 13.80 9.65 -14.87
CA GLU A 136 13.42 9.17 -16.21
C GLU A 136 11.89 9.18 -16.38
N LEU A 137 11.13 8.80 -15.34
CA LEU A 137 9.66 8.92 -15.36
C LEU A 137 9.20 10.35 -15.64
N GLY A 138 9.89 11.36 -15.09
CA GLY A 138 9.56 12.77 -15.32
C GLY A 138 9.69 13.17 -16.79
N ASN A 139 10.51 12.48 -17.58
CA ASN A 139 10.67 12.75 -19.00
C ASN A 139 9.56 12.11 -19.86
N MET A 140 8.75 11.21 -19.29
CA MET A 140 7.67 10.50 -20.00
C MET A 140 6.38 11.33 -20.17
N GLY A 141 6.34 12.57 -19.66
CA GLY A 141 5.18 13.46 -19.79
C GLY A 141 4.07 13.22 -18.74
N GLY A 142 2.95 13.93 -18.89
CA GLY A 142 1.69 13.63 -18.17
C GLY A 142 1.74 13.72 -16.64
N LYS A 143 1.16 12.71 -15.97
CA LYS A 143 1.11 12.66 -14.50
C LYS A 143 2.49 12.36 -13.92
N GLN A 144 3.39 11.72 -14.67
CA GLN A 144 4.75 11.38 -14.26
C GLN A 144 5.65 12.63 -14.14
N VAL A 145 5.50 13.64 -15.02
CA VAL A 145 6.11 14.97 -14.82
C VAL A 145 5.66 15.58 -13.50
N LYS A 146 4.35 15.52 -13.20
CA LYS A 146 3.80 16.02 -11.94
C LYS A 146 4.37 15.28 -10.73
N LEU A 147 4.68 13.97 -10.87
CA LEU A 147 5.36 13.19 -9.83
C LEU A 147 6.73 13.79 -9.53
N LEU A 148 7.56 13.99 -10.56
CA LEU A 148 8.92 14.47 -10.40
C LEU A 148 8.93 15.87 -9.77
N ASN A 149 8.07 16.77 -10.25
CA ASN A 149 7.92 18.11 -9.68
C ASN A 149 7.46 18.04 -8.22
N TYR A 150 6.51 17.15 -7.90
CA TYR A 150 6.06 16.95 -6.53
C TYR A 150 7.17 16.41 -5.62
N LEU A 151 8.02 15.52 -6.11
CA LEU A 151 9.10 14.94 -5.31
C LEU A 151 10.27 15.92 -5.09
N THR A 152 10.48 16.86 -6.01
CA THR A 152 11.59 17.83 -5.99
C THR A 152 11.24 19.16 -5.31
N ALA A 153 9.97 19.58 -5.27
CA ALA A 153 9.56 20.87 -4.71
C ALA A 153 9.65 21.03 -3.17
N ALA A 154 10.30 20.11 -2.45
CA ALA A 154 10.40 20.13 -0.99
C ALA A 154 11.82 19.90 -0.46
N THR A 155 12.82 19.97 -1.34
CA THR A 155 14.25 20.08 -1.00
C THR A 155 14.69 21.51 -1.13
#